data_AF-A0A517VSM6-F1
#
_entry.id   AF-A0A517VSM6-F1
#
_cell.length_a   1.000
_cell.length_b   1.000
_cell.length_c   1.000
_cell.angle_alpha   90.00
_cell.angle_beta   90.00
_cell.angle_gamma   90.00
#
_symmetry.space_group_name_H-M   'P 1'
#
loop_
_entity.id
_entity.type
_entity.pdbx_description
1 polymer ?
#
loop_
_entity_poly.entity_id
_entity_poly.type
_entity_poly.pdbx_seq_one_letter_code
_entity_poly.pdbx_strand_id
1 'polypeptide(L)'
;MPKYHRNYNDQRSAISWARRILKSKRKFVIMDTETTGLGTRDEIIQLAVINLDGSVLFDQKIKPTSKKTISPEASKIHGIKMKDLEECPTFKVLKKPLKKAIGRKTIITYNAEFDKKMYFRTYQLAGGFLPKGNWECAMLEYAKYAGEWNEYYKDYKWQKLEGGDHTAVGDCIATLDLIKSMANSIKLKRWYEFWIRK
;
A
#
# COMPACT_ATOMS: atom_id res chain seq x y z
N MET A 1 -24.01 19.94 9.57
CA MET A 1 -23.15 19.69 10.75
C MET A 1 -21.85 19.04 10.29
N PRO A 2 -20.66 19.49 10.72
CA PRO A 2 -19.42 18.86 10.28
C PRO A 2 -19.38 17.44 10.85
N LYS A 3 -19.17 16.42 10.00
CA LYS A 3 -19.02 15.02 10.43
C LYS A 3 -17.69 14.93 11.21
N TYR A 4 -17.79 14.89 12.54
CA TYR A 4 -16.64 15.01 13.44
C TYR A 4 -15.79 13.75 13.47
N HIS A 5 -14.48 13.94 13.51
CA HIS A 5 -13.51 12.94 13.95
C HIS A 5 -13.85 12.55 15.39
N ARG A 6 -14.35 11.33 15.62
CA ARG A 6 -14.85 10.91 16.94
C ARG A 6 -13.75 10.78 18.00
N ASN A 7 -12.49 10.61 17.61
CA ASN A 7 -11.38 10.37 18.54
C ASN A 7 -10.08 11.02 18.06
N TYR A 8 -9.84 12.24 18.53
CA TYR A 8 -8.64 13.03 18.21
C TYR A 8 -7.31 12.31 18.49
N ASN A 9 -7.30 11.32 19.39
CA ASN A 9 -6.12 10.51 19.67
C ASN A 9 -5.77 9.59 18.48
N ASP A 10 -6.75 9.08 17.74
CA ASP A 10 -6.51 8.20 16.59
C ASP A 10 -5.94 9.00 15.41
N GLN A 11 -6.43 10.22 15.19
CA GLN A 11 -5.87 11.12 14.19
C GLN A 11 -4.39 11.43 14.49
N ARG A 12 -4.10 11.78 15.76
CA ARG A 12 -2.75 12.07 16.22
C ARG A 12 -1.85 10.84 16.11
N SER A 13 -2.37 9.65 16.39
CA SER A 13 -1.66 8.39 16.22
C SER A 13 -1.28 8.17 14.75
N ALA A 14 -2.20 8.36 13.81
CA ALA A 14 -1.94 8.23 12.38
C ALA A 14 -0.90 9.26 11.87
N ILE A 15 -0.96 10.50 12.35
CA ILE A 15 0.06 11.53 12.05
C ILE A 15 1.43 11.12 12.63
N SER A 16 1.46 10.62 13.86
CA SER A 16 2.69 10.15 14.52
C SER A 16 3.29 8.95 13.78
N TRP A 17 2.46 8.03 13.32
CA TRP A 17 2.85 6.90 12.48
C TRP A 17 3.54 7.37 11.19
N ALA A 18 2.93 8.32 10.48
CA ALA A 18 3.50 8.89 9.25
C ALA A 18 4.85 9.59 9.51
N ARG A 19 4.94 10.39 10.58
CA ARG A 19 6.18 11.07 10.99
C ARG A 19 7.30 10.08 11.36
N ARG A 20 6.98 9.00 12.09
CA ARG A 20 7.94 7.94 12.46
C ARG A 20 8.56 7.30 11.22
N ILE A 21 7.72 6.98 10.24
CA ILE A 21 8.14 6.37 8.97
C ILE A 21 9.11 7.29 8.24
N LEU A 22 8.75 8.56 8.06
CA LEU A 22 9.59 9.54 7.36
C LEU A 22 10.88 9.90 8.12
N LYS A 23 10.90 9.82 9.46
CA LYS A 23 12.11 10.01 10.27
C LYS A 23 13.10 8.84 10.13
N SER A 24 12.62 7.65 9.78
CA SER A 24 13.40 6.41 9.75
C SER A 24 13.42 5.76 8.35
N LYS A 25 13.51 6.57 7.28
CA LYS A 25 13.35 6.14 5.87
C LYS A 25 14.07 4.85 5.51
N ARG A 26 15.31 4.63 5.98
CA ARG A 26 16.11 3.43 5.67
C ARG A 26 15.53 2.12 6.20
N LYS A 27 14.58 2.17 7.14
CA LYS A 27 13.92 1.00 7.74
C LYS A 27 12.66 0.57 6.99
N PHE A 28 12.19 1.35 6.02
CA PHE A 28 10.93 1.14 5.33
C PHE A 28 11.10 1.13 3.81
N VAL A 29 10.20 0.41 3.15
CA VAL A 29 9.93 0.51 1.70
C VAL A 29 8.43 0.54 1.50
N ILE A 30 7.99 1.14 0.41
CA ILE A 30 6.61 1.02 -0.04
C ILE A 30 6.58 0.00 -1.17
N MET A 31 5.57 -0.87 -1.16
CA MET A 31 5.30 -1.88 -2.17
C MET A 31 3.85 -1.78 -2.61
N ASP A 32 3.62 -2.15 -3.85
CA ASP A 32 2.28 -2.36 -4.39
C ASP A 32 2.33 -3.52 -5.39
N THR A 33 1.19 -4.19 -5.58
CA THR A 33 1.07 -5.37 -6.44
C THR A 33 -0.14 -5.29 -7.36
N GLU A 34 0.09 -5.56 -8.64
CA GLU A 34 -1.00 -5.90 -9.56
C GLU A 34 -1.14 -7.41 -9.64
N THR A 35 -2.37 -7.90 -9.69
CA THR A 35 -2.68 -9.33 -9.59
C THR A 35 -3.59 -9.81 -10.70
N THR A 36 -3.65 -11.12 -10.91
CA THR A 36 -4.61 -11.72 -11.86
C THR A 36 -6.08 -11.53 -11.46
N GLY A 37 -6.35 -11.10 -10.23
CA GLY A 37 -7.67 -10.99 -9.61
C GLY A 37 -7.58 -10.84 -8.09
N LEU A 38 -8.73 -10.84 -7.40
CA LEU A 38 -8.81 -10.60 -5.95
C LEU A 38 -8.99 -11.88 -5.11
N GLY A 39 -9.07 -13.04 -5.76
CA GLY A 39 -9.40 -14.32 -5.14
C GLY A 39 -8.20 -15.06 -4.55
N THR A 40 -8.48 -16.09 -3.75
CA THR A 40 -7.45 -16.90 -3.05
C THR A 40 -6.52 -17.70 -3.97
N ARG A 41 -6.87 -17.80 -5.25
CA ARG A 41 -6.07 -18.48 -6.27
C ARG A 41 -5.28 -17.51 -7.16
N ASP A 42 -5.43 -16.20 -6.97
CA ASP A 42 -4.77 -15.19 -7.77
C ASP A 42 -3.28 -15.03 -7.43
N GLU A 43 -2.54 -14.52 -8.41
CA GLU A 43 -1.08 -14.40 -8.39
C GLU A 43 -0.68 -12.96 -8.73
N ILE A 44 0.47 -12.53 -8.20
CA ILE A 44 1.08 -11.26 -8.56
C ILE A 44 1.60 -11.32 -10.00
N ILE A 45 1.26 -10.30 -10.79
CA ILE A 45 1.69 -10.11 -12.18
C ILE A 45 2.45 -8.80 -12.43
N GLN A 46 2.44 -7.89 -11.47
CA GLN A 46 3.42 -6.80 -11.38
C GLN A 46 3.71 -6.52 -9.91
N LEU A 47 4.97 -6.20 -9.58
CA LEU A 47 5.35 -5.79 -8.25
C LEU A 47 6.29 -4.60 -8.35
N ALA A 48 5.97 -3.53 -7.62
CA ALA A 48 6.84 -2.37 -7.46
C ALA A 48 7.31 -2.24 -6.01
N VAL A 49 8.52 -1.71 -5.83
CA VAL A 49 9.07 -1.32 -4.53
C VAL A 49 9.78 0.02 -4.67
N ILE A 50 9.42 0.99 -3.84
CA ILE A 50 10.10 2.29 -3.77
C ILE A 50 10.69 2.52 -2.37
N ASN A 51 11.71 3.37 -2.30
CA ASN A 51 12.16 3.95 -1.02
C ASN A 51 11.31 5.18 -0.65
N LEU A 52 11.52 5.74 0.55
CA LEU A 52 10.75 6.92 1.00
C LEU A 52 11.29 8.26 0.48
N ASP A 53 12.27 8.21 -0.41
CA ASP A 53 12.69 9.37 -1.21
C ASP A 53 12.00 9.37 -2.58
N GLY A 54 11.17 8.35 -2.87
CA GLY A 54 10.43 8.20 -4.13
C GLY A 54 11.21 7.47 -5.23
N SER A 55 12.43 6.98 -4.95
CA SER A 55 13.20 6.22 -5.95
C SER A 55 12.66 4.80 -6.06
N VAL A 56 12.47 4.36 -7.31
CA VAL A 56 12.11 2.97 -7.63
C VAL A 56 13.30 2.06 -7.37
N LEU A 57 13.12 1.08 -6.48
CA LEU A 57 14.11 0.05 -6.16
C LEU A 57 13.87 -1.25 -6.93
N PHE A 58 12.62 -1.48 -7.32
CA PHE A 58 12.17 -2.64 -8.08
C PHE A 58 10.88 -2.29 -8.79
N ASP A 59 10.76 -2.69 -10.06
CA ASP A 59 9.52 -2.69 -10.83
C ASP A 59 9.65 -3.76 -11.90
N GLN A 60 8.81 -4.78 -11.84
CA GLN A 60 8.80 -5.88 -12.80
C GLN A 60 7.39 -6.41 -12.98
N LYS A 61 7.03 -6.66 -14.25
CA LYS A 61 5.97 -7.60 -14.61
C LYS A 61 6.45 -9.04 -14.38
N ILE A 62 5.53 -9.91 -14.03
CA ILE A 62 5.81 -11.26 -13.54
C ILE A 62 4.93 -12.25 -14.27
N LYS A 63 5.54 -13.30 -14.84
CA LYS A 63 4.80 -14.41 -15.41
C LYS A 63 4.17 -15.24 -14.28
N PRO A 64 2.83 -15.38 -14.23
CA PRO A 64 2.17 -16.19 -13.22
C PRO A 64 2.50 -17.67 -13.41
N THR A 65 2.50 -18.44 -12.33
CA THR A 65 2.92 -19.85 -12.33
C THR A 65 1.77 -20.79 -12.72
N SER A 66 0.56 -20.50 -12.24
CA SER A 66 -0.61 -21.38 -12.39
C SER A 66 -1.75 -20.76 -13.18
N LYS A 67 -1.84 -19.43 -13.21
CA LYS A 67 -2.90 -18.70 -13.92
C LYS A 67 -2.66 -18.62 -15.42
N LYS A 68 -3.72 -18.92 -16.18
CA LYS A 68 -3.77 -18.78 -17.64
C LYS A 68 -4.54 -17.53 -18.10
N THR A 69 -5.25 -16.88 -17.19
CA THR A 69 -6.09 -15.71 -17.45
C THR A 69 -5.97 -14.70 -16.32
N ILE A 70 -6.21 -13.42 -16.66
CA ILE A 70 -6.45 -12.31 -15.73
C ILE A 70 -7.95 -12.06 -15.75
N SER A 71 -8.56 -11.77 -14.60
CA SER A 71 -9.98 -11.42 -14.57
C SER A 71 -10.25 -10.14 -15.37
N PRO A 72 -11.39 -10.02 -16.06
CA PRO A 72 -11.72 -8.80 -16.80
C PRO A 72 -11.71 -7.53 -15.94
N GLU A 73 -12.11 -7.64 -14.68
CA GLU A 73 -12.16 -6.53 -13.72
C GLU A 73 -10.74 -6.05 -13.36
N ALA A 74 -9.83 -6.98 -13.05
CA ALA A 74 -8.44 -6.65 -12.77
C ALA A 74 -7.78 -6.02 -14.00
N SER A 75 -7.92 -6.67 -15.16
CA SER A 75 -7.35 -6.16 -16.42
C SER A 75 -7.90 -4.79 -16.81
N LYS A 76 -9.16 -4.48 -16.49
CA LYS A 76 -9.76 -3.14 -16.70
C LYS A 76 -9.13 -2.06 -15.80
N ILE A 77 -8.69 -2.44 -14.59
CA ILE A 77 -8.09 -1.52 -13.62
C ILE A 77 -6.64 -1.21 -14.02
N HIS A 78 -5.79 -2.24 -14.15
CA HIS A 78 -4.34 -2.05 -14.34
C HIS A 78 -3.86 -2.19 -15.81
N GLY A 79 -4.75 -2.56 -16.74
CA GLY A 79 -4.47 -2.61 -18.18
C GLY A 79 -3.59 -3.76 -18.67
N ILE A 80 -3.06 -4.61 -17.79
CA ILE A 80 -2.16 -5.72 -18.12
C ILE A 80 -2.96 -6.88 -18.71
N LYS A 81 -2.43 -7.46 -19.79
CA LYS A 81 -2.97 -8.64 -20.47
C LYS A 81 -2.00 -9.81 -20.33
N MET A 82 -2.52 -11.04 -20.41
CA MET A 82 -1.69 -12.26 -20.31
C MET A 82 -0.53 -12.28 -21.31
N LYS A 83 -0.76 -11.79 -22.53
CA LYS A 83 0.29 -11.69 -23.58
C LYS A 83 1.48 -10.81 -23.17
N ASP A 84 1.26 -9.82 -22.30
CA ASP A 84 2.33 -8.92 -21.83
C ASP A 84 3.26 -9.63 -20.84
N LEU A 85 2.87 -10.82 -20.35
CA LEU A 85 3.54 -11.58 -19.31
C LEU A 85 4.25 -12.84 -19.84
N GLU A 86 4.08 -13.18 -21.12
CA GLU A 86 4.57 -14.45 -21.69
C GLU A 86 6.09 -14.60 -21.58
N GLU A 87 6.82 -13.53 -21.86
CA GLU A 87 8.28 -13.46 -21.80
C GLU A 87 8.80 -12.85 -20.48
N CYS A 88 7.91 -12.54 -19.54
CA CYS A 88 8.30 -11.98 -18.24
C CYS A 88 8.96 -13.05 -17.36
N PRO A 89 9.84 -12.64 -16.42
CA PRO A 89 10.43 -13.55 -15.46
C PRO A 89 9.35 -14.14 -14.53
N THR A 90 9.56 -15.38 -14.09
CA THR A 90 8.74 -15.95 -13.01
C THR A 90 9.18 -15.37 -11.66
N PHE A 91 8.27 -15.38 -10.69
CA PHE A 91 8.51 -14.84 -9.34
C PHE A 91 9.77 -15.43 -8.68
N LYS A 92 10.07 -16.71 -8.93
CA LYS A 92 11.25 -17.41 -8.40
C LYS A 92 12.57 -16.75 -8.81
N VAL A 93 12.67 -16.33 -10.07
CA VAL A 93 13.89 -15.71 -10.64
C VAL A 93 14.18 -14.36 -9.99
N LEU A 94 13.13 -13.66 -9.54
CA LEU A 94 13.21 -12.33 -8.94
C LEU A 94 13.71 -12.33 -7.48
N LYS A 95 14.12 -13.49 -6.94
CA LYS A 95 14.61 -13.63 -5.56
C LYS A 95 15.75 -12.66 -5.22
N LYS A 96 16.78 -12.57 -6.05
CA LYS A 96 17.96 -11.70 -5.80
C LYS A 96 17.58 -10.20 -5.85
N PRO A 97 16.93 -9.70 -6.92
CA PRO A 97 16.55 -8.29 -6.97
C PRO A 97 15.55 -7.90 -5.87
N LEU A 98 14.54 -8.73 -5.56
CA LEU A 98 13.62 -8.47 -4.44
C LEU A 98 14.34 -8.41 -3.08
N LYS A 99 15.29 -9.32 -2.83
CA LYS A 99 16.13 -9.28 -1.62
C LYS A 99 16.94 -7.97 -1.54
N LYS A 100 17.45 -7.47 -2.66
CA LYS A 100 18.20 -6.20 -2.72
C LYS A 100 17.29 -5.00 -2.42
N ALA A 101 16.11 -4.95 -3.02
CA ALA A 101 15.14 -3.86 -2.83
C ALA A 101 14.59 -3.82 -1.40
N ILE A 102 14.10 -4.96 -0.91
CA ILE A 102 13.38 -5.07 0.37
C ILE A 102 14.36 -5.28 1.54
N GLY A 103 15.19 -6.31 1.46
CA GLY A 103 16.12 -6.69 2.53
C GLY A 103 15.39 -7.09 3.82
N ARG A 104 15.69 -6.40 4.92
CA ARG A 104 15.05 -6.58 6.24
C ARG A 104 14.10 -5.43 6.62
N LYS A 105 13.79 -4.56 5.67
CA LYS A 105 12.95 -3.38 5.91
C LYS A 105 11.50 -3.80 6.15
N THR A 106 10.76 -2.99 6.90
CA THR A 106 9.31 -3.06 6.98
C THR A 106 8.71 -2.64 5.64
N ILE A 107 7.73 -3.42 5.16
CA ILE A 107 7.01 -3.13 3.93
C ILE A 107 5.74 -2.35 4.30
N ILE A 108 5.54 -1.21 3.66
CA ILE A 108 4.30 -0.46 3.71
C ILE A 108 3.59 -0.69 2.39
N THR A 109 2.29 -0.92 2.44
CA THR A 109 1.44 -0.99 1.25
C THR A 109 0.17 -0.21 1.55
N TYR A 110 -0.61 0.12 0.52
CA TYR A 110 -1.91 0.73 0.79
C TYR A 110 -2.81 -0.26 1.53
N ASN A 111 -2.97 -1.48 1.02
CA ASN A 111 -3.78 -2.53 1.63
C ASN A 111 -2.93 -3.75 2.03
N ALA A 112 -2.24 -3.65 3.17
CA ALA A 112 -1.27 -4.68 3.59
C ALA A 112 -1.85 -6.06 3.82
N GLU A 113 -3.14 -6.19 4.13
CA GLU A 113 -3.74 -7.52 4.23
C GLU A 113 -3.81 -8.19 2.85
N PHE A 114 -4.21 -7.44 1.83
CA PHE A 114 -4.32 -7.92 0.46
C PHE A 114 -2.94 -8.26 -0.15
N ASP A 115 -2.04 -7.27 -0.20
CA ASP A 115 -0.71 -7.43 -0.82
C ASP A 115 0.08 -8.55 -0.16
N LYS A 116 0.02 -8.65 1.18
CA LYS A 116 0.68 -9.72 1.92
C LYS A 116 0.11 -11.08 1.53
N LYS A 117 -1.21 -11.26 1.48
CA LYS A 117 -1.85 -12.53 1.06
C LYS A 117 -1.39 -12.92 -0.34
N MET A 118 -1.41 -11.97 -1.28
CA MET A 118 -0.99 -12.20 -2.67
C MET A 118 0.50 -12.56 -2.77
N TYR A 119 1.35 -11.89 -2.00
CA TYR A 119 2.79 -12.17 -1.95
C TYR A 119 3.06 -13.58 -1.42
N PHE A 120 2.49 -13.94 -0.26
CA PHE A 120 2.69 -15.27 0.32
C PHE A 120 2.15 -16.38 -0.56
N ARG A 121 1.00 -16.16 -1.21
CA ARG A 121 0.43 -17.11 -2.16
C ARG A 121 1.33 -17.33 -3.38
N THR A 122 1.78 -16.24 -4.00
CA THR A 122 2.68 -16.30 -5.16
C THR A 122 4.00 -16.98 -4.77
N TYR A 123 4.54 -16.68 -3.58
CA TYR A 123 5.71 -17.36 -3.03
C TYR A 123 5.47 -18.85 -2.78
N GLN A 124 4.31 -19.27 -2.27
CA GLN A 124 4.00 -20.69 -2.06
C GLN A 124 3.95 -21.48 -3.38
N LEU A 125 3.49 -20.84 -4.46
CA LEU A 125 3.40 -21.46 -5.78
C LEU A 125 4.76 -21.52 -6.50
N ALA A 126 5.52 -20.43 -6.47
CA ALA A 126 6.73 -20.27 -7.28
C ALA A 126 8.06 -20.45 -6.50
N GLY A 127 8.03 -20.33 -5.18
CA GLY A 127 9.22 -20.07 -4.36
C GLY A 127 9.74 -18.65 -4.53
N GLY A 128 11.00 -18.38 -4.16
CA GLY A 128 11.64 -17.07 -4.38
C GLY A 128 12.19 -16.41 -3.11
N PHE A 129 11.94 -15.11 -2.96
CA PHE A 129 12.31 -14.34 -1.77
C PHE A 129 11.12 -14.17 -0.83
N LEU A 130 11.29 -14.55 0.44
CA LEU A 130 10.32 -14.32 1.49
C LEU A 130 10.80 -13.16 2.40
N PRO A 131 10.09 -12.03 2.45
CA PRO A 131 10.46 -10.92 3.33
C PRO A 131 10.33 -11.32 4.80
N LYS A 132 11.33 -10.95 5.60
CA LYS A 132 11.33 -11.17 7.06
C LYS A 132 10.89 -9.93 7.85
N GLY A 133 10.73 -8.79 7.19
CA GLY A 133 10.27 -7.56 7.80
C GLY A 133 8.77 -7.59 8.09
N ASN A 134 8.32 -6.63 8.90
CA ASN A 134 6.90 -6.44 9.18
C ASN A 134 6.17 -5.85 7.97
N TRP A 135 4.84 -5.92 8.02
CA TRP A 135 3.95 -5.26 7.06
C TRP A 135 3.11 -4.23 7.82
N GLU A 136 3.07 -3.00 7.31
CA GLU A 136 2.25 -1.90 7.86
C GLU A 136 1.24 -1.43 6.79
N CYS A 137 0.02 -1.10 7.21
CA CYS A 137 -1.10 -0.79 6.31
C CYS A 137 -1.39 0.71 6.29
N ALA A 138 -1.12 1.38 5.17
CA ALA A 138 -1.37 2.82 5.04
C ALA A 138 -2.88 3.14 4.99
N MET A 139 -3.72 2.28 4.42
CA MET A 139 -5.18 2.49 4.32
C MET A 139 -5.84 2.61 5.69
N LEU A 140 -5.45 1.78 6.66
CA LEU A 140 -6.02 1.83 8.02
C LEU A 140 -5.60 3.10 8.77
N GLU A 141 -4.34 3.50 8.63
CA GLU A 141 -3.84 4.76 9.20
C GLU A 141 -4.48 5.97 8.51
N TYR A 142 -4.76 5.88 7.21
CA TYR A 142 -5.48 6.91 6.49
C TYR A 142 -6.96 7.00 6.91
N ALA A 143 -7.63 5.87 7.13
CA ALA A 143 -8.99 5.84 7.66
C ALA A 143 -9.08 6.52 9.03
N LYS A 144 -8.13 6.21 9.94
CA LYS A 144 -7.99 6.91 11.24
C LYS A 144 -7.70 8.38 11.05
N TYR A 145 -6.86 8.77 10.09
CA TYR A 145 -6.55 10.17 9.84
C TYR A 145 -7.77 10.96 9.32
N ALA A 146 -8.55 10.37 8.40
CA ALA A 146 -9.75 10.98 7.84
C ALA A 146 -10.87 11.09 8.89
N GLY A 147 -11.03 10.06 9.74
CA GLY A 147 -11.96 10.07 10.86
C GLY A 147 -13.43 9.87 10.49
N GLU A 148 -13.73 9.41 9.27
CA GLU A 148 -15.11 9.11 8.87
C GLU A 148 -15.55 7.79 9.53
N TRP A 149 -16.35 7.88 10.59
CA TRP A 149 -16.86 6.72 11.31
C TRP A 149 -17.96 6.00 10.52
N ASN A 150 -17.91 4.68 10.48
CA ASN A 150 -18.97 3.83 9.96
C ASN A 150 -19.71 3.13 11.12
N GLU A 151 -20.98 3.47 11.33
CA GLU A 151 -21.77 2.92 12.43
C GLU A 151 -22.12 1.44 12.30
N TYR A 152 -22.17 0.91 11.08
CA TYR A 152 -22.49 -0.50 10.84
C TYR A 152 -21.30 -1.39 11.17
N TYR A 153 -20.11 -1.04 10.66
CA TYR A 153 -18.88 -1.81 10.90
C TYR A 153 -18.19 -1.48 12.22
N LYS A 154 -18.65 -0.44 12.95
CA LYS A 154 -18.04 0.05 14.20
C LYS A 154 -16.54 0.33 14.05
N ASP A 155 -16.16 0.91 12.93
CA ASP A 155 -14.78 1.29 12.61
C ASP A 155 -14.73 2.52 11.69
N TYR A 156 -13.54 3.06 11.44
CA TYR A 156 -13.32 4.08 10.43
C TYR A 156 -13.52 3.51 9.04
N LYS A 157 -14.32 4.20 8.23
CA LYS A 157 -14.51 3.90 6.83
C LYS A 157 -13.18 4.03 6.09
N TRP A 158 -12.83 2.98 5.35
CA TRP A 158 -11.66 2.99 4.48
C TRP A 158 -11.82 4.05 3.39
N GLN A 159 -10.73 4.75 3.16
CA GLN A 159 -10.67 5.82 2.16
C GLN A 159 -10.08 5.25 0.86
N LYS A 160 -10.39 5.87 -0.27
CA LYS A 160 -9.74 5.55 -1.54
C LYS A 160 -8.34 6.17 -1.55
N LEU A 161 -7.36 5.49 -2.15
CA LEU A 161 -6.08 6.12 -2.47
C LEU A 161 -6.29 7.09 -3.64
N GLU A 162 -6.01 8.36 -3.40
CA GLU A 162 -6.08 9.40 -4.43
C GLU A 162 -4.72 9.56 -5.12
N GLY A 163 -4.72 9.84 -6.42
CA GLY A 163 -3.51 10.08 -7.21
C GLY A 163 -2.77 8.84 -7.71
N GLY A 164 -3.26 7.64 -7.40
CA GLY A 164 -2.81 6.39 -8.02
C GLY A 164 -3.31 6.27 -9.47
N ASP A 165 -2.51 5.65 -10.33
CA ASP A 165 -2.82 5.41 -11.75
C ASP A 165 -3.05 3.93 -12.08
N HIS A 166 -3.15 3.07 -11.05
CA HIS A 166 -3.31 1.62 -11.18
C HIS A 166 -2.15 0.94 -11.92
N THR A 167 -0.98 1.57 -11.86
CA THR A 167 0.29 0.87 -11.98
C THR A 167 0.89 0.70 -10.58
N ALA A 168 1.58 -0.42 -10.35
CA ALA A 168 2.20 -0.66 -9.04
C ALA A 168 3.16 0.48 -8.62
N VAL A 169 3.88 1.11 -9.57
CA VAL A 169 4.76 2.25 -9.26
C VAL A 169 3.95 3.50 -8.92
N GLY A 170 2.92 3.83 -9.70
CA GLY A 170 2.06 4.98 -9.44
C GLY A 170 1.38 4.88 -8.08
N ASP A 171 0.87 3.71 -7.72
CA ASP A 171 0.20 3.47 -6.44
C ASP A 171 1.19 3.47 -5.26
N CYS A 172 2.43 3.03 -5.47
CA CYS A 172 3.52 3.25 -4.51
C CYS A 172 3.79 4.74 -4.25
N ILE A 173 3.85 5.55 -5.31
CA ILE A 173 4.11 7.00 -5.21
C ILE A 173 2.93 7.71 -4.53
N ALA A 174 1.70 7.39 -4.92
CA ALA A 174 0.50 7.92 -4.27
C ALA A 174 0.46 7.59 -2.78
N THR A 175 0.84 6.36 -2.41
CA THR A 175 0.98 5.95 -1.00
C THR A 175 2.04 6.77 -0.27
N LEU A 176 3.18 7.05 -0.89
CA LEU A 176 4.23 7.89 -0.29
C LEU A 176 3.75 9.33 -0.07
N ASP A 177 3.04 9.90 -1.05
CA ASP A 177 2.56 11.27 -0.99
C ASP A 177 1.44 11.43 0.03
N LEU A 178 0.57 10.42 0.18
CA LEU A 178 -0.37 10.33 1.28
C LEU A 178 0.35 10.37 2.65
N ILE A 179 1.40 9.56 2.84
CA ILE A 179 2.18 9.54 4.09
C ILE A 179 2.81 10.91 4.37
N LYS A 180 3.40 11.55 3.35
CA LYS A 180 3.95 12.92 3.48
C LYS A 180 2.88 13.93 3.87
N SER A 181 1.71 13.88 3.22
CA SER A 181 0.57 14.74 3.50
C SER A 181 0.09 14.59 4.94
N MET A 182 -0.08 13.35 5.41
CA MET A 182 -0.46 13.06 6.80
C MET A 182 0.57 13.60 7.80
N ALA A 183 1.87 13.40 7.54
CA ALA A 183 2.94 13.86 8.42
C ALA A 183 3.03 15.39 8.53
N ASN A 184 2.79 16.09 7.41
CA ASN A 184 2.82 17.55 7.31
C ASN A 184 1.53 18.22 7.82
N SER A 185 0.51 17.44 8.18
CA SER A 185 -0.73 17.99 8.70
C SER A 185 -0.50 18.74 10.01
N ILE A 186 -0.75 20.06 9.97
CA ILE A 186 -0.78 20.95 11.14
C ILE A 186 -2.17 20.93 11.80
N LYS A 187 -3.11 20.07 11.34
CA LYS A 187 -4.49 20.00 11.86
C LYS A 187 -4.57 19.41 13.28
N LEU A 188 -3.97 20.09 14.24
CA LEU A 188 -4.60 20.30 15.53
C LEU A 188 -5.68 21.36 15.27
N LYS A 189 -6.93 20.99 15.04
CA LYS A 189 -8.03 21.96 15.21
C LYS A 189 -7.98 22.39 16.68
N ARG A 190 -7.31 23.51 16.96
CA ARG A 190 -7.42 24.24 18.23
C ARG A 190 -8.87 24.71 18.34
N TRP A 191 -9.71 23.92 18.99
CA TRP A 191 -11.08 24.28 19.36
C TRP A 191 -11.11 25.27 20.54
N TYR A 192 -10.25 26.30 20.54
CA TYR A 192 -10.18 27.26 21.65
C TYR A 192 -10.18 28.74 21.26
N GLU A 193 -10.31 29.09 19.98
CA GLU A 193 -10.28 30.51 19.55
C GLU A 193 -11.66 31.05 19.10
N PHE A 194 -12.74 30.27 19.20
CA PHE A 194 -14.08 30.72 18.81
C PHE A 194 -15.06 30.98 19.97
N TRP A 195 -14.64 30.81 21.23
CA TRP A 195 -15.50 30.95 22.42
C TRP A 195 -14.97 31.94 23.48
N ILE A 196 -14.04 32.84 23.13
CA ILE A 196 -13.60 33.97 23.99
C ILE A 196 -13.92 35.33 23.35
N ARG A 197 -14.71 35.35 22.26
CA ARG A 197 -15.23 36.59 21.67
C ARG A 197 -16.69 36.40 21.26
N LYS A 198 -17.58 36.29 22.24
CA LYS A 198 -18.90 36.94 22.31
C LYS A 198 -19.43 36.82 23.72
#